data_AF-A0AAD8HZI3-F1
#
_entry.id   AF-A0AAD8HZI3-F1
#
_cell.length_a   1.000
_cell.length_b   1.000
_cell.length_c   1.000
_cell.angle_alpha   90.00
_cell.angle_beta   90.00
_cell.angle_gamma   90.00
#
_symmetry.space_group_name_H-M   'P 1'
#
loop_
_entity.id
_entity.type
_entity.pdbx_description
1 polymer ?
#
loop_
_entity_poly.entity_id
_entity_poly.type
_entity_poly.pdbx_seq_one_letter_code
_entity_poly.pdbx_strand_id
1 'polypeptide(L)'
;MLRSSRGLTEKLFSEGLLKVLVCTATLAWVVNLPAHTVVIKGTQLYDPKAGGWRDLGMLDVMQIFGRAGRPQFDKSGEGIIITSHDKLAYYLPLLTSQLPIESQFISSLKDNLNAEVALGTVTNVKEACAWLGYTYLSIRMKKNPLEYGIGWDEVIADPSLSLRQRSLVTDAARSLDKAKMMRFDEKSGKFYCTELGRIASHFYIQYSSVETYNEMLRRHMNDSEVIDMVAHSSEFENIVVRDEEQKELEELAQTSCPLEVKGGPSNKHGKVSILIQLYIYRGSIDSFSLISDAAYISASLGRIMRALFEICLRRGWCEMTSLMLKYWKAVDRQIWPHQHPLRQFDKDISLDILRKLEERGSDLDHLQEMQDRDIGALIRYTPGGRLVKQCLSNFPSVQLSATVSPITRTVLKVDLLITPDFVWKDRFHGSSERWWILVEDSENDHIYHSELFTLTKRMAKSEAQKLTFTVPIFEPHPPQYHIRAVSDSWLQAEALYTISFHNLALPEGHTSHTELLDLKPLPVTALGNNAYEALYSFSHFNPIQTQAFHVLYHTENNVLLGAPTGSGKTISAELAMLHLFNT
;
A
#
# COMPACT_ATOMS: atom_id res chain seq x y z
N MET A 1 22.76 -7.09 20.94
CA MET A 1 23.07 -6.70 22.34
C MET A 1 21.90 -5.93 22.94
N LEU A 2 21.46 -6.28 24.15
CA LEU A 2 20.36 -5.61 24.86
C LEU A 2 20.70 -4.13 25.14
N ARG A 3 19.68 -3.27 25.24
CA ARG A 3 19.85 -1.82 25.49
C ARG A 3 20.53 -1.55 26.83
N SER A 4 20.19 -2.31 27.86
CA SER A 4 20.80 -2.21 29.21
C SER A 4 22.30 -2.48 29.17
N SER A 5 22.72 -3.52 28.44
CA SER A 5 24.14 -3.85 28.30
C SER A 5 24.91 -2.77 27.52
N ARG A 6 24.31 -2.19 26.46
CA ARG A 6 24.93 -1.08 25.71
C ARG A 6 25.14 0.15 26.59
N GLY A 7 24.11 0.58 27.32
CA GLY A 7 24.22 1.74 28.22
C GLY A 7 25.23 1.54 29.34
N LEU A 8 25.37 0.31 29.86
CA LEU A 8 26.41 0.00 30.83
C LEU A 8 27.81 0.14 30.22
N THR A 9 28.05 -0.44 29.05
CA THR A 9 29.34 -0.35 28.36
C THR A 9 29.73 1.10 28.04
N GLU A 10 28.78 1.90 27.56
CA GLU A 10 28.98 3.33 27.29
C GLU A 10 29.40 4.09 28.55
N LYS A 11 28.72 3.83 29.68
CA LYS A 11 29.03 4.44 30.97
C LYS A 11 30.44 4.06 31.45
N LEU A 12 30.77 2.77 31.44
CA LEU A 12 32.07 2.26 31.86
C LEU A 12 33.22 2.81 31.00
N PHE A 13 32.99 3.05 29.70
CA PHE A 13 33.98 3.68 28.83
C PHE A 13 34.13 5.18 29.12
N SER A 14 33.02 5.89 29.33
CA SER A 14 33.05 7.32 29.66
C SER A 14 33.75 7.63 30.99
N GLU A 15 33.63 6.72 31.97
CA GLU A 15 34.31 6.79 33.27
C GLU A 15 35.79 6.35 33.18
N GLY A 16 36.25 5.92 32.00
CA GLY A 16 37.65 5.50 31.77
C GLY A 16 38.02 4.15 32.38
N LEU A 17 37.03 3.37 32.84
CA LEU A 17 37.22 2.01 33.36
C LEU A 17 37.52 1.03 32.22
N LEU A 18 36.86 1.21 31.06
CA LEU A 18 37.20 0.51 29.83
C LEU A 18 38.20 1.32 29.02
N LYS A 19 39.33 0.71 28.67
CA LYS A 19 40.38 1.36 27.86
C LYS A 19 40.18 1.19 26.37
N VAL A 20 39.54 0.11 25.95
CA VAL A 20 39.30 -0.23 24.55
C VAL A 20 37.83 -0.60 24.38
N LEU A 21 37.18 0.04 23.41
CA LEU A 21 35.81 -0.25 23.02
C LEU A 21 35.80 -0.64 21.55
N VAL A 22 35.30 -1.83 21.23
CA VAL A 22 35.08 -2.29 19.87
C VAL A 22 33.61 -2.10 19.53
N CYS A 23 33.33 -1.36 18.46
CA CYS A 23 31.97 -1.00 18.07
C CYS A 23 31.77 -1.10 16.55
N THR A 24 30.51 -1.21 16.12
CA THR A 24 30.12 -1.07 14.71
C THR A 24 29.93 0.41 14.36
N ALA A 25 29.89 0.73 13.05
CA ALA A 25 29.73 2.11 12.56
C ALA A 25 28.51 2.85 13.14
N THR A 26 27.48 2.13 13.59
CA THR A 26 26.27 2.70 14.20
C THR A 26 26.54 3.58 15.42
N LEU A 27 27.61 3.30 16.19
CA LEU A 27 27.95 4.08 17.38
C LEU A 27 28.29 5.54 17.01
N ALA A 28 29.00 5.75 15.90
CA ALA A 28 29.40 7.08 15.45
C ALA A 28 28.21 7.98 15.09
N TRP A 29 27.09 7.38 14.69
CA TRP A 29 25.86 8.09 14.34
C TRP A 29 24.94 8.33 15.55
N VAL A 30 24.86 7.37 16.48
CA VAL A 30 23.81 7.36 17.51
C VAL A 30 24.27 7.96 18.84
N VAL A 31 25.55 7.81 19.21
CA VAL A 31 26.02 8.16 20.55
C VAL A 31 27.20 9.13 20.46
N ASN A 32 27.17 10.17 21.28
CA ASN A 32 28.29 11.09 21.42
C ASN A 32 29.29 10.56 22.46
N LEU A 33 30.10 9.58 22.05
CA LEU A 33 31.14 8.99 22.89
C LEU A 33 32.51 9.23 22.25
N PRO A 34 33.18 10.37 22.53
CA PRO A 34 34.49 10.66 21.97
C PRO A 34 35.59 9.85 22.66
N ALA A 35 36.65 9.53 21.91
CA ALA A 35 37.83 8.81 22.38
C ALA A 35 39.10 9.51 21.87
N HIS A 36 40.22 9.43 22.59
CA HIS A 36 41.48 10.04 22.13
C HIS A 36 41.92 9.48 20.77
N THR A 37 41.93 8.14 20.65
CA THR A 37 42.33 7.43 19.43
C THR A 37 41.15 6.60 18.92
N VAL A 38 40.85 6.73 17.62
CA VAL A 38 39.84 5.94 16.92
C VAL A 38 40.50 5.14 15.81
N VAL A 39 40.19 3.84 15.75
CA VAL A 39 40.77 2.92 14.77
C VAL A 39 39.67 2.29 13.92
N ILE A 40 39.74 2.50 12.61
CA ILE A 40 38.90 1.80 11.63
C ILE A 40 39.66 0.55 11.19
N LYS A 41 39.25 -0.60 11.71
CA LYS A 41 39.83 -1.90 11.38
C LYS A 41 39.11 -2.50 10.17
N GLY A 42 39.70 -2.33 8.98
CA GLY A 42 39.12 -2.79 7.73
C GLY A 42 38.09 -1.81 7.19
N THR A 43 38.09 -1.62 5.88
CA THR A 43 37.27 -0.64 5.18
C THR A 43 36.24 -1.28 4.26
N GLN A 44 36.01 -2.59 4.41
CA GLN A 44 35.02 -3.33 3.63
C GLN A 44 33.79 -3.58 4.48
N LEU A 45 32.64 -3.14 3.98
CA LEU A 45 31.33 -3.42 4.54
C LEU A 45 30.56 -4.32 3.59
N TYR A 46 29.86 -5.28 4.14
CA TYR A 46 28.89 -6.04 3.39
C TYR A 46 27.65 -5.17 3.15
N ASP A 47 27.31 -4.90 1.89
CA ASP A 47 26.09 -4.18 1.52
C ASP A 47 25.17 -5.10 0.71
N PRO A 48 24.06 -5.56 1.33
CA PRO A 48 23.02 -6.34 0.63
C PRO A 48 22.48 -5.61 -0.60
N LYS A 49 22.41 -4.27 -0.58
CA LYS A 49 21.92 -3.47 -1.71
C LYS A 49 22.83 -3.56 -2.92
N ALA A 50 24.13 -3.82 -2.73
CA ALA A 50 25.10 -3.95 -3.82
C ALA A 50 25.45 -5.42 -4.10
N GLY A 51 24.94 -6.37 -3.31
CA GLY A 51 25.21 -7.80 -3.51
C GLY A 51 26.57 -8.28 -3.05
N GLY A 52 27.33 -7.44 -2.37
CA GLY A 52 28.73 -7.74 -2.11
C GLY A 52 29.40 -6.79 -1.14
N TRP A 53 30.71 -6.95 -1.06
CA TRP A 53 31.58 -6.09 -0.26
C TRP A 53 31.76 -4.76 -0.95
N ARG A 54 31.32 -3.69 -0.30
CA ARG A 54 31.58 -2.32 -0.72
C ARG A 54 32.61 -1.69 0.22
N ASP A 55 33.31 -0.72 -0.32
CA ASP A 55 34.18 0.13 0.48
C ASP A 55 33.33 1.03 1.41
N LEU A 56 33.87 1.33 2.59
CA LEU A 56 33.26 2.20 3.59
C LEU A 56 33.07 3.61 3.01
N GLY A 57 31.83 4.12 3.09
CA GLY A 57 31.52 5.44 2.57
C GLY A 57 32.26 6.55 3.32
N MET A 58 32.63 7.61 2.61
CA MET A 58 33.35 8.74 3.21
C MET A 58 32.60 9.39 4.37
N LEU A 59 31.26 9.45 4.29
CA LEU A 59 30.43 9.97 5.38
C LEU A 59 30.63 9.16 6.67
N ASP A 60 30.69 7.83 6.58
CA ASP A 60 30.95 6.98 7.74
C ASP A 60 32.36 7.18 8.27
N VAL A 61 33.37 7.28 7.39
CA VAL A 61 34.76 7.56 7.79
C VAL A 61 34.85 8.89 8.54
N MET A 62 34.29 9.97 7.97
CA MET A 62 34.28 11.30 8.59
C MET A 62 33.52 11.29 9.92
N GLN A 63 32.39 10.57 10.00
CA GLN A 63 31.60 10.48 11.21
C GLN A 63 32.34 9.71 12.32
N ILE A 64 33.04 8.63 11.97
CA ILE A 64 33.85 7.83 12.89
C ILE A 64 35.06 8.65 13.37
N PHE A 65 35.75 9.32 12.45
CA PHE A 65 36.88 10.21 12.78
C PHE A 65 36.46 11.46 13.56
N GLY A 66 35.22 11.93 13.40
CA GLY A 66 34.64 12.97 14.24
C GLY A 66 34.51 12.59 15.72
N ARG A 67 34.70 11.30 16.07
CA ARG A 67 34.79 10.83 17.47
C ARG A 67 36.22 10.81 18.02
N ALA A 68 37.23 11.09 17.19
CA ALA A 68 38.62 11.16 17.62
C ALA A 68 38.91 12.52 18.27
N GLY A 69 39.51 12.48 19.47
CA GLY A 69 39.78 13.63 20.31
C GLY A 69 38.58 13.99 21.19
N ARG A 70 38.79 14.02 22.51
CA ARG A 70 37.77 14.46 23.47
C ARG A 70 37.87 15.98 23.66
N PRO A 71 36.83 16.75 23.30
CA PRO A 71 36.79 18.18 23.59
C PRO A 71 37.01 18.39 25.09
N GLN A 72 37.87 19.36 25.46
CA GLN A 72 38.28 19.72 26.84
C GLN A 72 39.33 18.82 27.51
N PHE A 73 39.48 17.55 27.12
CA PHE A 73 40.43 16.63 27.77
C PHE A 73 41.72 16.42 26.98
N ASP A 74 41.62 16.32 25.65
CA ASP A 74 42.75 15.99 24.79
C ASP A 74 43.21 17.21 23.97
N LYS A 75 44.52 17.35 23.75
CA LYS A 75 45.11 18.43 22.92
C LYS A 75 45.02 18.12 21.42
N SER A 76 44.97 16.85 21.06
CA SER A 76 44.86 16.33 19.71
C SER A 76 44.08 15.02 19.74
N GLY A 77 43.46 14.65 18.63
CA GLY A 77 42.86 13.33 18.42
C GLY A 77 43.64 12.56 17.36
N GLU A 78 43.65 11.23 17.46
CA GLU A 78 44.31 10.35 16.50
C GLU A 78 43.27 9.47 15.79
N GLY A 79 43.20 9.57 14.46
CA GLY A 79 42.38 8.71 13.61
C GLY A 79 43.26 7.77 12.80
N ILE A 80 43.08 6.45 12.96
CA ILE A 80 43.85 5.43 12.26
C ILE A 80 42.89 4.65 11.35
N ILE A 81 43.19 4.59 10.05
CA ILE A 81 42.51 3.68 9.10
C ILE A 81 43.45 2.55 8.74
N ILE A 82 42.96 1.32 8.88
CA ILE A 82 43.62 0.11 8.41
C ILE A 82 42.84 -0.39 7.19
N THR A 83 43.46 -0.31 6.01
CA THR A 83 42.87 -0.67 4.72
C THR A 83 43.88 -1.40 3.84
N SER A 84 43.40 -2.04 2.77
CA SER A 84 44.25 -2.61 1.71
C SER A 84 45.03 -1.52 0.97
N HIS A 85 46.23 -1.85 0.49
CA HIS A 85 47.18 -0.87 -0.08
C HIS A 85 46.63 -0.16 -1.33
N ASP A 86 45.89 -0.88 -2.16
CA ASP A 86 45.18 -0.37 -3.34
C ASP A 86 44.17 0.74 -3.00
N LYS A 87 43.54 0.66 -1.83
CA LYS A 87 42.52 1.63 -1.38
C LYS A 87 43.10 2.85 -0.67
N LEU A 88 44.38 2.84 -0.32
CA LEU A 88 45.03 3.97 0.35
C LEU A 88 45.00 5.22 -0.56
N ALA A 89 45.20 5.04 -1.87
CA ALA A 89 45.11 6.10 -2.87
C ALA A 89 43.68 6.64 -3.07
N TYR A 90 42.65 5.92 -2.62
CA TYR A 90 41.27 6.40 -2.62
C TYR A 90 41.00 7.25 -1.36
N TYR A 91 41.25 6.68 -0.17
CA TYR A 91 40.92 7.36 1.10
C TYR A 91 41.79 8.59 1.41
N LEU A 92 43.08 8.61 1.02
CA LEU A 92 43.94 9.76 1.29
C LEU A 92 43.47 11.05 0.58
N PRO A 93 43.26 11.07 -0.76
CA PRO A 93 42.67 12.22 -1.43
C PRO A 93 41.29 12.56 -0.91
N LEU A 94 40.45 11.57 -0.59
CA LEU A 94 39.12 11.82 -0.03
C LEU A 94 39.15 12.59 1.30
N LEU A 95 40.15 12.32 2.15
CA LEU A 95 40.33 13.00 3.44
C LEU A 95 41.05 14.34 3.31
N THR A 96 41.90 14.51 2.30
CA THR A 96 42.77 15.69 2.14
C THR A 96 42.28 16.68 1.09
N SER A 97 41.49 16.22 0.12
CA SER A 97 40.99 16.96 -1.03
C SER A 97 39.46 17.00 -1.04
N GLN A 98 38.89 18.11 -1.48
CA GLN A 98 37.44 18.26 -1.63
C GLN A 98 37.01 17.60 -2.94
N LEU A 99 36.47 16.38 -2.90
CA LEU A 99 35.83 15.80 -4.08
C LEU A 99 34.49 16.51 -4.38
N PRO A 100 34.19 16.79 -5.66
CA PRO A 100 32.91 17.36 -6.03
C PRO A 100 31.79 16.34 -5.78
N ILE A 101 30.70 16.80 -5.17
CA ILE A 101 29.50 15.98 -4.95
C ILE A 101 28.68 15.96 -6.24
N GLU A 102 28.46 14.78 -6.82
CA GLU A 102 27.65 14.59 -8.04
C GLU A 102 26.25 14.07 -7.74
N SER A 103 25.32 14.29 -8.68
CA SER A 103 23.92 13.89 -8.56
C SER A 103 23.67 12.50 -9.14
N GLN A 104 23.04 11.61 -8.35
CA GLN A 104 22.62 10.27 -8.79
C GLN A 104 21.14 10.19 -9.21
N PHE A 105 20.48 11.35 -9.36
CA PHE A 105 19.03 11.46 -9.54
C PHE A 105 18.50 10.85 -10.85
N ILE A 106 19.35 10.71 -11.88
CA ILE A 106 18.95 10.14 -13.18
C ILE A 106 18.41 8.71 -13.01
N SER A 107 19.04 7.90 -12.16
CA SER A 107 18.64 6.51 -11.90
C SER A 107 17.22 6.40 -11.33
N SER A 108 16.84 7.33 -10.48
CA SER A 108 15.55 7.35 -9.76
C SER A 108 14.54 8.33 -10.37
N LEU A 109 14.82 8.88 -11.56
CA LEU A 109 13.99 9.92 -12.16
C LEU A 109 12.56 9.44 -12.43
N LYS A 110 12.40 8.19 -12.89
CA LYS A 110 11.09 7.59 -13.21
C LYS A 110 10.20 7.52 -11.96
N ASP A 111 10.73 7.01 -10.86
CA ASP A 111 9.97 6.83 -9.61
C ASP A 111 9.61 8.16 -8.97
N ASN A 112 10.56 9.12 -8.95
CA ASN A 112 10.31 10.45 -8.40
C ASN A 112 9.33 11.25 -9.27
N LEU A 113 9.39 11.13 -10.60
CA LEU A 113 8.42 11.75 -11.50
C LEU A 113 7.02 11.17 -11.26
N ASN A 114 6.89 9.85 -11.14
CA ASN A 114 5.62 9.20 -10.80
C ASN A 114 5.07 9.68 -9.46
N ALA A 115 5.93 9.90 -8.46
CA ALA A 115 5.52 10.42 -7.16
C ALA A 115 4.92 11.84 -7.26
N GLU A 116 5.55 12.75 -8.00
CA GLU A 116 5.02 14.10 -8.20
C GLU A 116 3.70 14.12 -8.99
N VAL A 117 3.56 13.20 -9.95
CA VAL A 117 2.31 13.02 -10.70
C VAL A 117 1.21 12.43 -9.81
N ALA A 118 1.55 11.50 -8.91
CA ALA A 118 0.62 10.92 -7.95
C ALA A 118 0.16 11.93 -6.89
N LEU A 119 1.04 12.83 -6.46
CA LEU A 119 0.71 13.97 -5.59
C LEU A 119 -0.12 15.05 -6.29
N GLY A 120 -0.03 15.13 -7.62
CA GLY A 120 -0.70 16.15 -8.42
C GLY A 120 0.07 17.47 -8.53
N THR A 121 1.33 17.52 -8.05
CA THR A 121 2.22 18.69 -8.21
C THR A 121 2.57 18.92 -9.68
N VAL A 122 2.72 17.82 -10.44
CA VAL A 122 3.16 17.82 -11.83
C VAL A 122 2.09 17.17 -12.71
N THR A 123 1.47 17.96 -13.58
CA THR A 123 0.37 17.52 -14.46
C THR A 123 0.74 17.50 -15.94
N ASN A 124 1.89 18.09 -16.29
CA ASN A 124 2.34 18.18 -17.67
C ASN A 124 3.87 18.28 -17.78
N VAL A 125 4.39 18.08 -18.99
CA VAL A 125 5.83 18.09 -19.28
C VAL A 125 6.49 19.42 -18.90
N LYS A 126 5.80 20.56 -19.04
CA LYS A 126 6.38 21.87 -18.70
C LYS A 126 6.59 22.01 -17.20
N GLU A 127 5.60 21.60 -16.40
CA GLU A 127 5.70 21.54 -14.94
C GLU A 127 6.77 20.54 -14.49
N ALA A 128 6.88 19.39 -15.14
CA ALA A 128 7.95 18.43 -14.86
C ALA A 128 9.35 18.99 -15.14
N CYS A 129 9.53 19.75 -16.23
CA CYS A 129 10.80 20.44 -16.50
C CYS A 129 11.09 21.50 -15.43
N ALA A 130 10.08 22.26 -15.00
CA ALA A 130 10.24 23.24 -13.92
C ALA A 130 10.64 22.56 -12.60
N TRP A 131 9.99 21.45 -12.26
CA TRP A 131 10.35 20.60 -11.12
C TRP A 131 11.79 20.10 -11.20
N LEU A 132 12.19 19.55 -12.36
CA LEU A 132 13.56 19.10 -12.58
C LEU A 132 14.57 20.25 -12.44
N GLY A 133 14.18 21.48 -12.80
CA GLY A 133 14.96 22.70 -12.60
C GLY A 133 15.25 23.06 -11.13
N TYR A 134 14.47 22.58 -10.17
CA TYR A 134 14.75 22.76 -8.73
C TYR A 134 15.70 21.70 -8.17
N THR A 135 15.99 20.65 -8.92
CA THR A 135 16.82 19.54 -8.43
C THR A 135 18.31 19.87 -8.50
N TYR A 136 19.09 19.21 -7.61
CA TYR A 136 20.55 19.27 -7.63
C TYR A 136 21.14 18.78 -8.96
N LEU A 137 20.45 17.85 -9.64
CA LEU A 137 20.83 17.37 -10.97
C LEU A 137 20.93 18.51 -11.97
N SER A 138 19.92 19.39 -12.04
CA SER A 138 19.93 20.50 -12.99
C SER A 138 21.09 21.47 -12.77
N ILE A 139 21.47 21.72 -11.51
CA ILE A 139 22.57 22.59 -11.14
C ILE A 139 23.90 21.96 -11.55
N ARG A 140 24.07 20.65 -11.31
CA ARG A 140 25.29 19.92 -11.68
C ARG A 140 25.44 19.74 -13.18
N MET A 141 24.37 19.45 -13.91
CA MET A 141 24.39 19.38 -15.37
C MET A 141 24.90 20.68 -16.02
N LYS A 142 24.58 21.85 -15.44
CA LYS A 142 25.07 23.15 -15.91
C LYS A 142 26.54 23.41 -15.56
N LYS A 143 27.00 22.92 -14.41
CA LYS A 143 28.37 23.16 -13.92
C LYS A 143 29.40 22.16 -14.48
N ASN A 144 29.03 20.90 -14.62
CA ASN A 144 29.89 19.82 -15.13
C ASN A 144 29.11 18.95 -16.13
N PRO A 145 28.82 19.45 -17.35
CA PRO A 145 27.98 18.77 -18.32
C PRO A 145 28.54 17.43 -18.81
N LEU A 146 29.87 17.31 -18.90
CA LEU A 146 30.54 16.10 -19.40
C LEU A 146 30.23 14.85 -18.56
N GLU A 147 30.13 15.00 -17.24
CA GLU A 147 29.83 13.89 -16.32
C GLU A 147 28.42 13.31 -16.55
N TYR A 148 27.49 14.12 -17.05
CA TYR A 148 26.11 13.71 -17.34
C TYR A 148 25.91 13.33 -18.82
N GLY A 149 27.01 13.12 -19.56
CA GLY A 149 27.00 12.75 -20.98
C GLY A 149 26.50 13.85 -21.90
N ILE A 150 26.65 15.12 -21.50
CA ILE A 150 26.25 16.28 -22.30
C ILE A 150 27.50 16.87 -22.97
N GLY A 151 27.51 16.87 -24.30
CA GLY A 151 28.62 17.46 -25.07
C GLY A 151 28.63 18.99 -24.97
N TRP A 152 29.81 19.60 -25.14
CA TRP A 152 29.93 21.06 -25.15
C TRP A 152 29.10 21.72 -26.25
N ASP A 153 28.94 21.06 -27.39
CA ASP A 153 28.10 21.54 -28.50
C ASP A 153 26.62 21.71 -28.08
N GLU A 154 26.10 20.80 -27.27
CA GLU A 154 24.73 20.87 -26.73
C GLU A 154 24.58 22.01 -25.72
N VAL A 155 25.62 22.28 -24.91
CA VAL A 155 25.63 23.37 -23.94
C VAL A 155 25.70 24.73 -24.62
N ILE A 156 26.44 24.83 -25.73
CA ILE A 156 26.51 26.06 -26.55
C ILE A 156 25.16 26.32 -27.21
N ALA A 157 24.49 25.27 -27.71
CA ALA A 157 23.18 25.38 -28.34
C ALA A 157 22.04 25.66 -27.34
N ASP A 158 22.09 25.09 -26.13
CA ASP A 158 21.11 25.31 -25.07
C ASP A 158 21.80 25.52 -23.70
N PRO A 159 22.22 26.77 -23.38
CA PRO A 159 22.85 27.10 -22.11
C PRO A 159 21.96 26.82 -20.88
N SER A 160 20.64 26.76 -21.10
CA SER A 160 19.67 26.49 -20.03
C SER A 160 19.43 25.00 -19.79
N LEU A 161 19.86 24.15 -20.72
CA LEU A 161 19.61 22.70 -20.79
C LEU A 161 18.12 22.32 -20.75
N SER A 162 17.24 23.22 -21.16
CA SER A 162 15.79 23.02 -21.20
C SER A 162 15.36 21.88 -22.12
N LEU A 163 16.03 21.73 -23.28
CA LEU A 163 15.76 20.67 -24.25
C LEU A 163 16.17 19.31 -23.69
N ARG A 164 17.33 19.25 -23.02
CA ARG A 164 17.82 18.02 -22.38
C ARG A 164 16.90 17.59 -21.24
N GLN A 165 16.47 18.54 -20.40
CA GLN A 165 15.48 18.28 -19.34
C GLN A 165 14.18 17.74 -19.91
N ARG A 166 13.67 18.36 -20.99
CA ARG A 166 12.46 17.90 -21.67
C ARG A 166 12.59 16.50 -22.23
N SER A 167 13.74 16.15 -22.82
CA SER A 167 14.01 14.78 -23.30
C SER A 167 13.94 13.79 -22.14
N LEU A 168 14.68 14.04 -21.06
CA LEU A 168 14.72 13.16 -19.88
C LEU A 168 13.32 12.93 -19.28
N VAL A 169 12.52 14.00 -19.14
CA VAL A 169 11.14 13.91 -18.66
C VAL A 169 10.26 13.12 -19.63
N THR A 170 10.38 13.36 -20.93
CA THR A 170 9.56 12.69 -21.95
C THR A 170 9.89 11.20 -22.01
N ASP A 171 11.16 10.82 -21.94
CA ASP A 171 11.60 9.43 -21.95
C ASP A 171 11.19 8.68 -20.67
N ALA A 172 11.27 9.36 -19.52
CA ALA A 172 10.73 8.84 -18.26
C ALA A 172 9.21 8.66 -18.33
N ALA A 173 8.47 9.64 -18.87
CA ALA A 173 7.03 9.57 -19.02
C ALA A 173 6.56 8.46 -19.96
N ARG A 174 7.26 8.25 -21.09
CA ARG A 174 7.03 7.12 -22.00
C ARG A 174 7.24 5.78 -21.32
N SER A 175 8.30 5.65 -20.53
CA SER A 175 8.55 4.42 -19.76
C SER A 175 7.41 4.15 -18.77
N LEU A 176 7.01 5.16 -18.01
CA LEU A 176 5.92 5.06 -17.04
C LEU A 176 4.56 4.74 -17.68
N ASP A 177 4.29 5.25 -18.87
CA ASP A 177 3.08 4.93 -19.64
C ASP A 177 3.09 3.47 -20.14
N LYS A 178 4.23 2.98 -20.64
CA LYS A 178 4.41 1.57 -21.02
C LYS A 178 4.14 0.62 -19.84
N ALA A 179 4.61 0.97 -18.65
CA ALA A 179 4.35 0.21 -17.42
C ALA A 179 2.95 0.45 -16.80
N LYS A 180 2.07 1.21 -17.46
CA LYS A 180 0.70 1.53 -17.00
C LYS A 180 0.64 2.26 -15.64
N MET A 181 1.74 2.87 -15.19
CA MET A 181 1.81 3.65 -13.95
C MET A 181 1.26 5.06 -14.13
N MET A 182 1.33 5.59 -15.35
CA MET A 182 0.80 6.88 -15.74
C MET A 182 0.16 6.75 -17.12
N ARG A 183 -0.72 7.67 -17.51
CA ARG A 183 -1.11 7.87 -18.91
C ARG A 183 -0.47 9.15 -19.42
N PHE A 184 0.30 9.03 -20.50
CA PHE A 184 0.97 10.18 -21.12
C PHE A 184 0.38 10.46 -22.49
N ASP A 185 -0.21 11.66 -22.66
CA ASP A 185 -0.63 12.13 -23.97
C ASP A 185 0.49 12.97 -24.60
N GLU A 186 1.20 12.40 -25.58
CA GLU A 186 2.32 13.07 -26.25
C GLU A 186 1.92 14.37 -26.96
N LYS A 187 0.67 14.48 -27.43
CA LYS A 187 0.21 15.65 -28.18
C LYS A 187 0.00 16.85 -27.26
N SER A 188 -0.69 16.63 -26.15
CA SER A 188 -0.96 17.70 -25.18
C SER A 188 0.17 17.88 -24.16
N GLY A 189 1.05 16.88 -24.01
CA GLY A 189 2.09 16.84 -22.99
C GLY A 189 1.53 16.68 -21.57
N LYS A 190 0.30 16.17 -21.42
CA LYS A 190 -0.37 15.99 -20.13
C LYS A 190 -0.15 14.61 -19.55
N PHE A 191 -0.11 14.56 -18.22
CA PHE A 191 0.01 13.36 -17.41
C PHE A 191 -1.30 13.09 -16.69
N TYR A 192 -1.75 11.83 -16.72
CA TYR A 192 -2.85 11.37 -15.89
C TYR A 192 -2.36 10.22 -15.02
N CYS A 193 -2.49 10.37 -13.71
CA CYS A 193 -2.08 9.34 -12.77
C CYS A 193 -3.02 8.12 -12.85
N THR A 194 -2.47 6.91 -12.86
CA THR A 194 -3.26 5.68 -12.72
C THR A 194 -3.24 5.20 -11.27
N GLU A 195 -4.21 4.37 -10.87
CA GLU A 195 -4.20 3.75 -9.53
C GLU A 195 -2.92 2.94 -9.27
N LEU A 196 -2.36 2.30 -10.30
CA LEU A 196 -1.09 1.58 -10.19
C LEU A 196 0.07 2.53 -9.85
N GLY A 197 0.16 3.68 -10.53
CA GLY A 197 1.16 4.71 -10.23
C GLY A 197 0.99 5.30 -8.83
N ARG A 198 -0.26 5.51 -8.38
CA ARG A 198 -0.55 5.92 -7.01
C ARG A 198 -0.02 4.90 -6.01
N ILE A 199 -0.38 3.62 -6.15
CA ILE A 199 0.06 2.56 -5.24
C ILE A 199 1.59 2.48 -5.20
N ALA A 200 2.25 2.48 -6.37
CA ALA A 200 3.71 2.43 -6.44
C ALA A 200 4.37 3.61 -5.71
N SER A 201 3.82 4.82 -5.84
CA SER A 201 4.29 6.00 -5.11
C SER A 201 4.06 5.90 -3.60
N HIS A 202 2.88 5.46 -3.15
CA HIS A 202 2.55 5.37 -1.72
C HIS A 202 3.41 4.32 -0.99
N PHE A 203 3.75 3.22 -1.67
CA PHE A 203 4.55 2.13 -1.11
C PHE A 203 6.02 2.15 -1.51
N TYR A 204 6.49 3.21 -2.17
CA TYR A 204 7.89 3.36 -2.60
C TYR A 204 8.39 2.16 -3.43
N ILE A 205 7.57 1.63 -4.33
CA ILE A 205 7.93 0.51 -5.21
C ILE A 205 8.64 1.05 -6.45
N GLN A 206 9.72 0.39 -6.85
CA GLN A 206 10.48 0.76 -8.04
C GLN A 206 9.69 0.48 -9.32
N TYR A 207 9.86 1.35 -10.33
CA TYR A 207 9.30 1.21 -11.68
C TYR A 207 9.53 -0.18 -12.28
N SER A 208 10.75 -0.70 -12.16
CA SER A 208 11.15 -2.01 -12.70
C SER A 208 10.37 -3.15 -12.06
N SER A 209 10.15 -3.12 -10.73
CA SER A 209 9.31 -4.11 -10.04
C SER A 209 7.86 -4.06 -10.52
N VAL A 210 7.32 -2.87 -10.78
CA VAL A 210 5.96 -2.74 -11.31
C VAL A 210 5.85 -3.31 -12.73
N GLU A 211 6.87 -3.16 -13.57
CA GLU A 211 6.95 -3.83 -14.88
C GLU A 211 6.92 -5.35 -14.72
N THR A 212 7.74 -5.91 -13.83
CA THR A 212 7.75 -7.35 -13.51
C THR A 212 6.40 -7.84 -12.99
N TYR A 213 5.76 -7.12 -12.05
CA TYR A 213 4.45 -7.51 -11.53
C TYR A 213 3.36 -7.45 -12.60
N ASN A 214 3.40 -6.49 -13.52
CA ASN A 214 2.44 -6.43 -14.61
C ASN A 214 2.53 -7.64 -15.55
N GLU A 215 3.70 -8.25 -15.69
CA GLU A 215 3.93 -9.44 -16.51
C GLU A 215 3.58 -10.74 -15.76
N MET A 216 3.97 -10.85 -14.48
CA MET A 216 3.83 -12.10 -13.70
C MET A 216 2.48 -12.24 -12.97
N LEU A 217 1.82 -11.14 -12.60
CA LEU A 217 0.62 -11.16 -11.76
C LEU A 217 -0.62 -11.63 -12.55
N ARG A 218 -1.16 -12.78 -12.16
CA ARG A 218 -2.34 -13.43 -12.76
C ARG A 218 -3.55 -13.43 -11.81
N ARG A 219 -4.75 -13.65 -12.35
CA ARG A 219 -6.01 -13.74 -11.56
C ARG A 219 -5.98 -14.86 -10.53
N HIS A 220 -5.39 -15.99 -10.88
CA HIS A 220 -5.21 -17.14 -10.00
C HIS A 220 -3.73 -17.51 -9.98
N MET A 221 -3.18 -17.64 -8.77
CA MET A 221 -1.80 -18.03 -8.52
C MET A 221 -1.76 -18.87 -7.24
N ASN A 222 -0.85 -19.85 -7.20
CA ASN A 222 -0.63 -20.64 -5.99
C ASN A 222 0.31 -19.92 -5.02
N ASP A 223 0.30 -20.37 -3.76
CA ASP A 223 1.17 -19.89 -2.68
C ASP A 223 2.66 -19.76 -3.09
N SER A 224 3.22 -20.79 -3.72
CA SER A 224 4.62 -20.79 -4.17
C SER A 224 4.88 -19.78 -5.29
N GLU A 225 3.90 -19.54 -6.16
CA GLU A 225 4.02 -18.56 -7.26
C GLU A 225 4.00 -17.12 -6.75
N VAL A 226 3.28 -16.86 -5.67
CA VAL A 226 3.25 -15.54 -5.03
C VAL A 226 4.63 -15.20 -4.45
N ILE A 227 5.22 -16.13 -3.70
CA ILE A 227 6.56 -15.93 -3.12
C ILE A 227 7.61 -15.79 -4.24
N ASP A 228 7.51 -16.62 -5.29
CA ASP A 228 8.41 -16.55 -6.44
C ASP A 228 8.28 -15.22 -7.20
N MET A 229 7.06 -14.71 -7.42
CA MET A 229 6.84 -13.39 -8.02
C MET A 229 7.50 -12.28 -7.20
N VAL A 230 7.34 -12.31 -5.87
CA VAL A 230 7.96 -11.32 -4.98
C VAL A 230 9.49 -11.46 -5.00
N ALA A 231 10.03 -12.67 -5.17
CA ALA A 231 11.46 -12.88 -5.32
C ALA A 231 12.05 -12.30 -6.62
N HIS A 232 11.23 -12.01 -7.63
CA HIS A 232 11.63 -11.35 -8.88
C HIS A 232 11.62 -9.81 -8.83
N SER A 233 11.30 -9.22 -7.67
CA SER A 233 11.29 -7.75 -7.50
C SER A 233 12.69 -7.14 -7.71
N SER A 234 12.76 -5.99 -8.37
CA SER A 234 14.04 -5.30 -8.63
C SER A 234 14.70 -4.77 -7.35
N GLU A 235 13.94 -4.61 -6.25
CA GLU A 235 14.51 -4.36 -4.93
C GLU A 235 15.57 -5.39 -4.52
N PHE A 236 15.45 -6.62 -5.03
CA PHE A 236 16.33 -7.75 -4.74
C PHE A 236 17.29 -8.05 -5.89
N GLU A 237 17.41 -7.14 -6.87
CA GLU A 237 18.19 -7.39 -8.09
C GLU A 237 19.67 -7.65 -7.79
N ASN A 238 20.21 -6.99 -6.79
CA ASN A 238 21.62 -7.08 -6.46
C ASN A 238 21.95 -8.28 -5.55
N ILE A 239 20.97 -9.07 -5.11
CA ILE A 239 21.27 -10.25 -4.27
C ILE A 239 21.96 -11.32 -5.12
N VAL A 240 23.07 -11.86 -4.61
CA VAL A 240 23.88 -12.90 -5.27
C VAL A 240 23.96 -14.13 -4.38
N VAL A 241 23.96 -15.32 -5.01
CA VAL A 241 24.19 -16.60 -4.34
C VAL A 241 25.69 -16.86 -4.26
N ARG A 242 26.18 -17.27 -3.08
CA ARG A 242 27.60 -17.51 -2.82
C ARG A 242 27.83 -18.99 -2.49
N ASP A 243 28.96 -19.52 -2.94
CA ASP A 243 29.31 -20.93 -2.73
C ASP A 243 29.40 -21.29 -1.23
N GLU A 244 29.84 -20.35 -0.38
CA GLU A 244 29.97 -20.55 1.07
C GLU A 244 28.62 -20.72 1.78
N GLU A 245 27.55 -20.18 1.21
CA GLU A 245 26.18 -20.19 1.77
C GLU A 245 25.34 -21.35 1.22
N GLN A 246 25.79 -21.98 0.13
CA GLN A 246 24.94 -22.87 -0.66
C GLN A 246 24.50 -24.11 0.11
N LYS A 247 25.40 -24.69 0.93
CA LYS A 247 25.08 -25.83 1.78
C LYS A 247 24.01 -25.48 2.82
N GLU A 248 24.13 -24.31 3.45
CA GLU A 248 23.13 -23.83 4.42
C GLU A 248 21.79 -23.58 3.73
N LEU A 249 21.79 -22.99 2.52
CA LEU A 249 20.56 -22.78 1.75
C LEU A 249 19.86 -24.09 1.36
N GLU A 250 20.62 -25.13 1.01
CA GLU A 250 20.07 -26.47 0.71
C GLU A 250 19.43 -27.11 1.96
N GLU A 251 20.10 -27.02 3.12
CA GLU A 251 19.57 -27.51 4.40
C GLU A 251 18.31 -26.74 4.82
N LEU A 252 18.30 -25.41 4.67
CA LEU A 252 17.15 -24.55 4.98
C LEU A 252 15.96 -24.82 4.07
N ALA A 253 16.21 -25.03 2.77
CA ALA A 253 15.16 -25.34 1.80
C ALA A 253 14.43 -26.65 2.10
N GLN A 254 15.11 -27.63 2.69
CA GLN A 254 14.51 -28.93 3.04
C GLN A 254 13.81 -28.91 4.40
N THR A 255 14.31 -28.12 5.37
CA THR A 255 13.87 -28.19 6.77
C THR A 255 12.86 -27.11 7.15
N SER A 256 13.00 -25.91 6.58
CA SER A 256 12.33 -24.70 7.08
C SER A 256 11.36 -24.07 6.07
N CYS A 257 11.39 -24.49 4.81
CA CYS A 257 10.51 -23.98 3.76
C CYS A 257 9.29 -24.90 3.56
N PRO A 258 8.07 -24.47 3.94
CA PRO A 258 6.86 -25.25 3.67
C PRO A 258 6.44 -25.21 2.19
N LEU A 259 6.86 -24.19 1.44
CA LEU A 259 6.50 -24.02 0.04
C LEU A 259 7.66 -24.40 -0.89
N GLU A 260 7.30 -24.98 -2.04
CA GLU A 260 8.27 -25.34 -3.07
C GLU A 260 9.04 -24.12 -3.57
N VAL A 261 10.36 -24.20 -3.55
CA VAL A 261 11.26 -23.15 -4.02
C VAL A 261 11.49 -23.33 -5.52
N LYS A 262 10.77 -22.55 -6.33
CA LYS A 262 10.95 -22.54 -7.78
C LYS A 262 12.37 -22.08 -8.14
N GLY A 263 13.05 -22.84 -9.00
CA GLY A 263 14.41 -22.56 -9.44
C GLY A 263 15.53 -23.05 -8.50
N GLY A 264 15.19 -23.63 -7.33
CA GLY A 264 16.16 -24.25 -6.42
C GLY A 264 17.08 -23.27 -5.68
N PRO A 265 17.87 -23.76 -4.71
CA PRO A 265 18.69 -22.92 -3.81
C PRO A 265 19.89 -22.25 -4.49
N SER A 266 20.33 -22.77 -5.63
CA SER A 266 21.44 -22.19 -6.40
C SER A 266 21.04 -20.96 -7.22
N ASN A 267 19.74 -20.74 -7.44
CA ASN A 267 19.25 -19.56 -8.15
C ASN A 267 19.07 -18.38 -7.18
N LYS A 268 19.35 -17.17 -7.65
CA LYS A 268 19.12 -15.91 -6.91
C LYS A 268 17.68 -15.79 -6.41
N HIS A 269 16.70 -16.03 -7.29
CA HIS A 269 15.29 -15.93 -6.92
C HIS A 269 14.89 -17.03 -5.92
N GLY A 270 15.53 -18.21 -6.01
CA GLY A 270 15.37 -19.28 -5.03
C GLY A 270 15.92 -18.90 -3.66
N LYS A 271 17.13 -18.30 -3.60
CA LYS A 271 17.70 -17.76 -2.36
C LYS A 271 16.76 -16.73 -1.72
N VAL A 272 16.25 -15.76 -2.49
CA VAL A 272 15.30 -14.76 -1.96
C VAL A 272 14.02 -15.43 -1.45
N SER A 273 13.48 -16.41 -2.19
CA SER A 273 12.29 -17.17 -1.78
C SER A 273 12.53 -17.90 -0.46
N ILE A 274 13.67 -18.59 -0.29
CA ILE A 274 14.04 -19.27 0.96
C ILE A 274 14.11 -18.27 2.12
N LEU A 275 14.76 -17.12 1.92
CA LEU A 275 14.90 -16.10 2.97
C LEU A 275 13.54 -15.47 3.35
N ILE A 276 12.63 -15.28 2.41
CA ILE A 276 11.25 -14.84 2.69
C ILE A 276 10.52 -15.88 3.56
N GLN A 277 10.58 -17.16 3.17
CA GLN A 277 9.93 -18.24 3.93
C GLN A 277 10.52 -18.36 5.34
N LEU A 278 11.83 -18.23 5.47
CA LEU A 278 12.54 -18.28 6.73
C LEU A 278 12.18 -17.11 7.66
N TYR A 279 11.99 -15.93 7.07
CA TYR A 279 11.54 -14.74 7.80
C TYR A 279 10.16 -14.95 8.42
N ILE A 280 9.22 -15.56 7.67
CA ILE A 280 7.88 -15.89 8.19
C ILE A 280 7.97 -16.98 9.27
N TYR A 281 8.85 -17.97 9.11
CA TYR A 281 9.02 -19.06 10.08
C TYR A 281 9.80 -18.67 11.36
N ARG A 282 10.52 -17.54 11.36
CA ARG A 282 11.50 -17.15 12.39
C ARG A 282 12.62 -18.19 12.58
N GLY A 283 13.12 -18.76 11.49
CA GLY A 283 14.23 -19.73 11.56
C GLY A 283 15.57 -19.08 11.89
N SER A 284 16.50 -19.90 12.41
CA SER A 284 17.87 -19.48 12.69
C SER A 284 18.74 -19.52 11.43
N ILE A 285 19.63 -18.54 11.30
CA ILE A 285 20.63 -18.44 10.24
C ILE A 285 21.99 -18.35 10.94
N ASP A 286 22.97 -19.09 10.44
CA ASP A 286 24.33 -19.11 10.99
C ASP A 286 25.24 -18.14 10.23
N SER A 287 25.12 -18.07 8.90
CA SER A 287 25.96 -17.21 8.07
C SER A 287 25.60 -15.72 8.21
N PHE A 288 26.61 -14.89 8.51
CA PHE A 288 26.44 -13.43 8.67
C PHE A 288 25.94 -12.73 7.39
N SER A 289 26.38 -13.19 6.22
CA SER A 289 25.95 -12.66 4.92
C SER A 289 24.46 -12.93 4.70
N LEU A 290 23.98 -14.15 4.97
CA LEU A 290 22.56 -14.50 4.90
C LEU A 290 21.71 -13.73 5.90
N ILE A 291 22.19 -13.48 7.12
CA ILE A 291 21.49 -12.63 8.10
C ILE A 291 21.32 -11.22 7.56
N SER A 292 22.36 -10.68 6.91
CA SER A 292 22.32 -9.34 6.34
C SER A 292 21.37 -9.26 5.13
N ASP A 293 21.39 -10.27 4.25
CA ASP A 293 20.47 -10.41 3.13
C ASP A 293 19.00 -10.56 3.61
N ALA A 294 18.75 -11.38 4.63
CA ALA A 294 17.42 -11.57 5.22
C ALA A 294 16.89 -10.27 5.84
N ALA A 295 17.74 -9.52 6.56
CA ALA A 295 17.38 -8.22 7.11
C ALA A 295 17.01 -7.23 5.99
N TYR A 296 17.77 -7.20 4.89
CA TYR A 296 17.48 -6.35 3.74
C TYR A 296 16.16 -6.71 3.05
N ILE A 297 15.91 -8.02 2.83
CA ILE A 297 14.66 -8.51 2.25
C ILE A 297 13.47 -8.12 3.15
N SER A 298 13.56 -8.40 4.45
CA SER A 298 12.47 -8.13 5.40
C SER A 298 12.08 -6.65 5.48
N ALA A 299 13.03 -5.73 5.33
CA ALA A 299 12.78 -4.30 5.35
C ALA A 299 11.93 -3.82 4.16
N SER A 300 11.99 -4.51 3.01
CA SER A 300 11.21 -4.16 1.82
C SER A 300 9.99 -5.06 1.61
N LEU A 301 9.99 -6.27 2.17
CA LEU A 301 8.95 -7.26 1.94
C LEU A 301 7.55 -6.78 2.35
N GLY A 302 7.44 -6.10 3.51
CA GLY A 302 6.15 -5.61 4.01
C GLY A 302 5.48 -4.60 3.07
N ARG A 303 6.24 -3.63 2.55
CA ARG A 303 5.73 -2.62 1.59
C ARG A 303 5.40 -3.23 0.23
N ILE A 304 6.19 -4.18 -0.24
CA ILE A 304 5.95 -4.89 -1.51
C ILE A 304 4.65 -5.71 -1.44
N MET A 305 4.51 -6.55 -0.41
CA MET A 305 3.31 -7.36 -0.22
C MET A 305 2.06 -6.49 -0.06
N ARG A 306 2.18 -5.35 0.64
CA ARG A 306 1.06 -4.43 0.78
C ARG A 306 0.66 -3.79 -0.54
N ALA A 307 1.63 -3.36 -1.34
CA ALA A 307 1.38 -2.80 -2.66
C ALA A 307 0.69 -3.82 -3.57
N LEU A 308 1.16 -5.08 -3.59
CA LEU A 308 0.55 -6.16 -4.36
C LEU A 308 -0.90 -6.43 -3.94
N PHE A 309 -1.19 -6.45 -2.64
CA PHE A 309 -2.56 -6.53 -2.13
C PHE A 309 -3.45 -5.42 -2.68
N GLU A 310 -3.00 -4.16 -2.61
CA GLU A 310 -3.79 -3.03 -3.11
C GLU A 310 -3.97 -3.05 -4.63
N ILE A 311 -2.97 -3.53 -5.38
CA ILE A 311 -3.09 -3.74 -6.83
C ILE A 311 -4.19 -4.76 -7.14
N CYS A 312 -4.21 -5.90 -6.44
CA CYS A 312 -5.23 -6.94 -6.62
C CYS A 312 -6.62 -6.43 -6.23
N LEU A 313 -6.72 -5.68 -5.13
CA LEU A 313 -7.96 -5.08 -4.66
C LEU A 313 -8.54 -4.10 -5.68
N ARG A 314 -7.71 -3.22 -6.26
CA ARG A 314 -8.14 -2.26 -7.31
C ARG A 314 -8.49 -2.93 -8.64
N ARG A 315 -7.89 -4.08 -8.94
CA ARG A 315 -8.27 -4.92 -10.09
C ARG A 315 -9.56 -5.70 -9.84
N GLY A 316 -9.99 -5.80 -8.58
CA GLY A 316 -11.22 -6.45 -8.16
C GLY A 316 -11.16 -7.98 -8.26
N TRP A 317 -9.99 -8.60 -8.08
CA TRP A 317 -9.84 -10.07 -8.09
C TRP A 317 -10.04 -10.61 -6.68
N CYS A 318 -11.11 -11.36 -6.42
CA CYS A 318 -11.52 -11.75 -5.07
C CYS A 318 -10.54 -12.74 -4.42
N GLU A 319 -10.25 -13.85 -5.10
CA GLU A 319 -9.35 -14.89 -4.58
C GLU A 319 -7.94 -14.34 -4.33
N MET A 320 -7.40 -13.64 -5.32
CA MET A 320 -6.03 -13.13 -5.24
C MET A 320 -5.87 -12.00 -4.23
N THR A 321 -6.90 -11.15 -4.04
CA THR A 321 -6.91 -10.14 -2.97
C THR A 321 -6.88 -10.80 -1.60
N SER A 322 -7.68 -11.85 -1.41
CA SER A 322 -7.72 -12.63 -0.17
C SER A 322 -6.37 -13.30 0.11
N LEU A 323 -5.76 -13.87 -0.92
CA LEU A 323 -4.44 -14.51 -0.85
C LEU A 323 -3.34 -13.49 -0.48
N MET A 324 -3.27 -12.37 -1.20
CA MET A 324 -2.28 -11.33 -0.95
C MET A 324 -2.42 -10.71 0.44
N LEU A 325 -3.65 -10.47 0.91
CA LEU A 325 -3.89 -9.97 2.26
C LEU A 325 -3.42 -10.98 3.32
N LYS A 326 -3.68 -12.27 3.11
CA LYS A 326 -3.23 -13.35 4.00
C LYS A 326 -1.70 -13.41 4.09
N TYR A 327 -0.99 -13.31 2.97
CA TYR A 327 0.48 -13.30 2.96
C TYR A 327 1.09 -12.02 3.50
N TRP A 328 0.48 -10.87 3.23
CA TRP A 328 0.93 -9.61 3.82
C TRP A 328 0.85 -9.66 5.35
N LYS A 329 -0.24 -10.19 5.92
CA LYS A 329 -0.37 -10.42 7.37
C LYS A 329 0.65 -11.45 7.88
N ALA A 330 0.90 -12.50 7.11
CA ALA A 330 1.87 -13.53 7.46
C ALA A 330 3.29 -12.96 7.59
N VAL A 331 3.67 -12.08 6.67
CA VAL A 331 4.94 -11.34 6.71
C VAL A 331 4.98 -10.38 7.90
N ASP A 332 3.93 -9.58 8.11
CA ASP A 332 3.90 -8.58 9.20
C ASP A 332 3.97 -9.23 10.59
N ARG A 333 3.24 -10.34 10.79
CA ARG A 333 3.20 -11.07 12.07
C ARG A 333 4.32 -12.11 12.22
N GLN A 334 4.98 -12.47 11.12
CA GLN A 334 5.93 -13.59 11.04
C GLN A 334 5.28 -14.90 11.53
N ILE A 335 4.11 -15.21 10.97
CA ILE A 335 3.31 -16.39 11.29
C ILE A 335 2.73 -16.92 9.98
N TRP A 336 2.86 -18.22 9.75
CA TRP A 336 2.30 -18.84 8.55
C TRP A 336 0.77 -18.95 8.62
N PRO A 337 0.04 -18.83 7.49
CA PRO A 337 -1.42 -18.92 7.53
C PRO A 337 -1.98 -20.27 7.97
N HIS A 338 -1.21 -21.36 7.82
CA HIS A 338 -1.57 -22.70 8.28
C HIS A 338 -1.28 -22.94 9.77
N GLN A 339 -0.56 -22.04 10.44
CA GLN A 339 -0.29 -22.13 11.87
C GLN A 339 -1.46 -21.60 12.70
N HIS A 340 -1.49 -21.95 13.98
CA HIS A 340 -2.61 -21.58 14.85
C HIS A 340 -2.66 -20.05 15.10
N PRO A 341 -3.83 -19.39 14.98
CA PRO A 341 -3.95 -17.92 15.10
C PRO A 341 -3.49 -17.34 16.42
N LEU A 342 -3.61 -18.13 17.51
CA LEU A 342 -3.15 -17.74 18.84
C LEU A 342 -1.64 -17.51 18.93
N ARG A 343 -0.84 -17.89 17.92
CA ARG A 343 0.57 -17.49 17.81
C ARG A 343 0.75 -15.96 17.79
N GLN A 344 -0.29 -15.21 17.43
CA GLN A 344 -0.30 -13.75 17.48
C GLN A 344 -0.20 -13.19 18.92
N PHE A 345 -0.40 -14.03 19.95
CA PHE A 345 -0.20 -13.70 21.37
C PHE A 345 1.14 -14.23 21.91
N ASP A 346 2.22 -14.11 21.12
CA ASP A 346 3.53 -14.73 21.38
C ASP A 346 4.16 -14.41 22.75
N LYS A 347 3.83 -13.27 23.36
CA LYS A 347 4.31 -12.88 24.70
C LYS A 347 3.53 -13.51 25.86
N ASP A 348 2.29 -13.94 25.62
CA ASP A 348 1.40 -14.39 26.69
C ASP A 348 1.18 -15.92 26.64
N ILE A 349 1.32 -16.55 25.47
CA ILE A 349 1.20 -18.01 25.30
C ILE A 349 2.57 -18.62 25.00
N SER A 350 2.97 -19.63 25.78
CA SER A 350 4.20 -20.39 25.53
C SER A 350 4.10 -21.25 24.28
N LEU A 351 5.21 -21.39 23.55
CA LEU A 351 5.31 -22.22 22.33
C LEU A 351 4.86 -23.67 22.54
N ASP A 352 5.05 -24.24 23.74
CA ASP A 352 4.61 -25.60 24.06
C ASP A 352 3.09 -25.77 24.07
N ILE A 353 2.35 -24.73 24.48
CA ILE A 353 0.87 -24.76 24.46
C ILE A 353 0.40 -24.70 23.00
N LEU A 354 1.02 -23.84 22.19
CA LEU A 354 0.69 -23.67 20.78
C LEU A 354 0.96 -24.95 19.98
N ARG A 355 2.12 -25.60 20.18
CA ARG A 355 2.44 -26.88 19.55
C ARG A 355 1.41 -27.95 19.86
N LYS A 356 0.98 -28.06 21.13
CA LYS A 356 -0.05 -29.03 21.54
C LYS A 356 -1.42 -28.74 20.93
N LEU A 357 -1.77 -27.47 20.74
CA LEU A 357 -3.02 -27.09 20.05
C LEU A 357 -2.96 -27.47 18.57
N GLU A 358 -1.82 -27.23 17.93
CA GLU A 358 -1.57 -27.57 16.52
C GLU A 358 -1.55 -29.09 16.28
N GLU A 359 -0.90 -29.87 17.14
CA GLU A 359 -0.90 -31.34 17.09
C GLU A 359 -2.31 -31.94 17.23
N ARG A 360 -3.22 -31.22 17.89
CA ARG A 360 -4.62 -31.63 18.09
C ARG A 360 -5.55 -31.11 17.01
N GLY A 361 -5.09 -30.22 16.12
CA GLY A 361 -5.90 -29.64 15.04
C GLY A 361 -7.16 -28.93 15.55
N SER A 362 -7.06 -28.22 16.67
CA SER A 362 -8.22 -27.52 17.25
C SER A 362 -8.38 -26.13 16.65
N ASP A 363 -9.51 -25.87 15.99
CA ASP A 363 -9.81 -24.58 15.37
C ASP A 363 -10.31 -23.57 16.41
N LEU A 364 -10.26 -22.26 16.06
CA LEU A 364 -10.70 -21.18 16.94
C LEU A 364 -12.16 -21.34 17.39
N ASP A 365 -13.06 -21.67 16.46
CA ASP A 365 -14.49 -21.81 16.74
C ASP A 365 -14.73 -22.94 17.75
N HIS A 366 -14.07 -24.09 17.57
CA HIS A 366 -14.16 -25.20 18.50
C HIS A 366 -13.65 -24.82 19.90
N LEU A 367 -12.54 -24.09 19.99
CA LEU A 367 -12.00 -23.61 21.26
C LEU A 367 -12.88 -22.53 21.92
N GLN A 368 -13.63 -21.75 21.13
CA GLN A 368 -14.59 -20.77 21.65
C GLN A 368 -15.79 -21.44 22.33
N GLU A 369 -16.22 -22.62 21.88
CA GLU A 369 -17.31 -23.39 22.49
C GLU A 369 -16.88 -24.13 23.78
N MET A 370 -15.62 -24.59 23.83
CA MET A 370 -15.10 -25.37 24.97
C MET A 370 -14.96 -24.56 26.27
N GLN A 371 -15.11 -25.21 27.42
CA GLN A 371 -14.84 -24.58 28.72
C GLN A 371 -13.33 -24.60 29.05
N ASP A 372 -12.88 -23.69 29.93
CA ASP A 372 -11.48 -23.58 30.35
C ASP A 372 -10.88 -24.90 30.84
N ARG A 373 -11.70 -25.73 31.50
CA ARG A 373 -11.30 -27.05 32.02
C ARG A 373 -11.05 -28.04 30.89
N ASP A 374 -11.88 -28.03 29.86
CA ASP A 374 -11.79 -28.94 28.72
C ASP A 374 -10.59 -28.58 27.84
N ILE A 375 -10.36 -27.27 27.63
CA ILE A 375 -9.17 -26.78 26.93
C ILE A 375 -7.92 -27.18 27.71
N GLY A 376 -7.93 -27.02 29.04
CA GLY A 376 -6.83 -27.44 29.92
C GLY A 376 -6.55 -28.95 29.86
N ALA A 377 -7.60 -29.78 29.77
CA ALA A 377 -7.48 -31.22 29.59
C ALA A 377 -6.92 -31.59 28.21
N LEU A 378 -7.37 -30.91 27.15
CA LEU A 378 -6.91 -31.08 25.77
C LEU A 378 -5.39 -30.85 25.64
N ILE A 379 -4.88 -29.75 26.19
CA ILE A 379 -3.44 -29.42 26.19
C ILE A 379 -2.66 -30.14 27.30
N ARG A 380 -3.33 -30.97 28.11
CA ARG A 380 -2.76 -31.64 29.29
C ARG A 380 -2.02 -30.67 30.22
N TYR A 381 -2.57 -29.47 30.37
CA TYR A 381 -2.05 -28.40 31.22
C TYR A 381 -3.20 -27.49 31.69
N THR A 382 -3.77 -27.82 32.84
CA THR A 382 -4.98 -27.17 33.38
C THR A 382 -4.89 -25.64 33.49
N PRO A 383 -3.79 -25.04 33.99
CA PRO A 383 -3.66 -23.58 34.03
C PRO A 383 -3.63 -22.92 32.65
N GLY A 384 -3.13 -23.63 31.63
CA GLY A 384 -3.09 -23.11 30.26
C GLY A 384 -4.46 -22.96 29.63
N GLY A 385 -5.46 -23.75 30.06
CA GLY A 385 -6.82 -23.64 29.55
C GLY A 385 -7.44 -22.26 29.80
N ARG A 386 -7.28 -21.73 31.02
CA ARG A 386 -7.73 -20.38 31.37
C ARG A 386 -7.01 -19.28 30.56
N LEU A 387 -5.72 -19.46 30.34
CA LEU A 387 -4.90 -18.54 29.56
C LEU A 387 -5.34 -18.52 28.09
N VAL A 388 -5.55 -19.70 27.49
CA VAL A 388 -6.08 -19.84 26.13
C VAL A 388 -7.46 -19.20 26.01
N LYS A 389 -8.39 -19.47 26.95
CA LYS A 389 -9.71 -18.83 26.94
C LYS A 389 -9.63 -17.31 27.04
N GLN A 390 -8.75 -16.80 27.90
CA GLN A 390 -8.51 -15.37 27.99
C GLN A 390 -8.01 -14.79 26.67
N CYS A 391 -7.10 -15.48 25.96
CA CYS A 391 -6.62 -15.03 24.65
C CYS A 391 -7.72 -15.07 23.58
N LEU A 392 -8.54 -16.13 23.56
CA LEU A 392 -9.70 -16.23 22.66
C LEU A 392 -10.68 -15.08 22.87
N SER A 393 -10.98 -14.71 24.12
CA SER A 393 -11.86 -13.56 24.40
C SER A 393 -11.29 -12.22 23.93
N ASN A 394 -9.97 -12.11 23.76
CA ASN A 394 -9.32 -10.89 23.24
C ASN A 394 -9.05 -11.00 21.73
N PHE A 395 -9.36 -12.11 21.07
CA PHE A 395 -9.13 -12.25 19.63
C PHE A 395 -10.20 -11.44 18.89
N PRO A 396 -9.84 -10.57 17.93
CA PRO A 396 -10.83 -9.73 17.25
C PRO A 396 -11.81 -10.55 16.41
N SER A 397 -13.09 -10.48 16.76
CA SER A 397 -14.22 -11.06 16.01
C SER A 397 -15.32 -10.02 15.82
N VAL A 398 -15.95 -10.05 14.64
CA VAL A 398 -17.10 -9.19 14.32
C VAL A 398 -18.24 -10.06 13.80
N GLN A 399 -19.46 -9.77 14.23
CA GLN A 399 -20.68 -10.37 13.69
C GLN A 399 -21.28 -9.42 12.67
N LEU A 400 -21.69 -9.98 11.54
CA LEU A 400 -22.25 -9.23 10.41
C LEU A 400 -23.74 -9.57 10.27
N SER A 401 -24.57 -8.55 10.10
CA SER A 401 -25.96 -8.71 9.68
C SER A 401 -26.27 -7.64 8.65
N ALA A 402 -26.95 -7.99 7.55
CA ALA A 402 -27.24 -7.02 6.51
C ALA A 402 -28.68 -7.08 6.05
N THR A 403 -29.29 -5.91 5.87
CA THR A 403 -30.60 -5.75 5.24
C THR A 403 -30.42 -5.19 3.83
N VAL A 404 -31.02 -5.86 2.85
CA VAL A 404 -30.89 -5.50 1.43
C VAL A 404 -32.20 -4.91 0.94
N SER A 405 -32.11 -3.78 0.24
CA SER A 405 -33.25 -3.09 -0.35
C SER A 405 -32.94 -2.73 -1.80
N PRO A 406 -33.72 -3.21 -2.79
CA PRO A 406 -33.48 -2.87 -4.18
C PRO A 406 -33.91 -1.42 -4.45
N ILE A 407 -32.99 -0.60 -4.96
CA ILE A 407 -33.31 0.76 -5.42
C ILE A 407 -33.87 0.71 -6.84
N THR A 408 -33.17 -0.02 -7.71
CA THR A 408 -33.56 -0.28 -9.10
C THR A 408 -33.35 -1.77 -9.41
N ARG A 409 -33.65 -2.21 -10.63
CA ARG A 409 -33.33 -3.58 -11.08
C ARG A 409 -31.83 -3.88 -11.12
N THR A 410 -31.00 -2.84 -11.20
CA THR A 410 -29.55 -2.96 -11.37
C THR A 410 -28.76 -2.52 -10.14
N VAL A 411 -29.40 -1.93 -9.13
CA VAL A 411 -28.73 -1.37 -7.95
C VAL A 411 -29.44 -1.78 -6.68
N LEU A 412 -28.71 -2.46 -5.80
CA LEU A 412 -29.08 -2.75 -4.43
C LEU A 412 -28.48 -1.74 -3.48
N LYS A 413 -29.26 -1.36 -2.48
CA LYS A 413 -28.76 -0.77 -1.26
C LYS A 413 -28.58 -1.86 -0.20
N VAL A 414 -27.39 -1.93 0.37
CA VAL A 414 -27.05 -2.82 1.47
C VAL A 414 -26.79 -1.98 2.71
N ASP A 415 -27.60 -2.21 3.74
CA ASP A 415 -27.41 -1.66 5.08
C ASP A 415 -26.79 -2.78 5.93
N LEU A 416 -25.47 -2.73 6.11
CA LEU A 416 -24.67 -3.65 6.91
C LEU A 416 -24.56 -3.16 8.35
N LEU A 417 -24.78 -4.04 9.30
CA LEU A 417 -24.64 -3.82 10.72
C LEU A 417 -23.52 -4.70 11.27
N ILE A 418 -22.47 -4.06 11.77
CA ILE A 418 -21.24 -4.69 12.26
C ILE A 418 -21.24 -4.62 13.79
N THR A 419 -21.29 -5.79 14.45
CA THR A 419 -21.28 -5.90 15.91
C THR A 419 -19.96 -6.51 16.38
N PRO A 420 -19.12 -5.80 17.13
CA PRO A 420 -17.87 -6.35 17.67
C PRO A 420 -18.18 -7.35 18.78
N ASP A 421 -17.60 -8.56 18.69
CA ASP A 421 -17.82 -9.66 19.63
C ASP A 421 -16.50 -10.12 20.26
N PHE A 422 -15.80 -9.20 20.93
CA PHE A 422 -14.54 -9.48 21.62
C PHE A 422 -14.23 -8.44 22.71
N VAL A 423 -13.32 -8.79 23.62
CA VAL A 423 -12.86 -7.93 24.70
C VAL A 423 -11.69 -7.07 24.25
N TRP A 424 -11.91 -5.75 24.17
CA TRP A 424 -10.86 -4.81 23.82
C TRP A 424 -9.77 -4.68 24.90
N LYS A 425 -8.53 -4.92 24.51
CA LYS A 425 -7.32 -4.63 25.28
C LYS A 425 -6.32 -3.78 24.51
N ASP A 426 -5.95 -2.62 25.07
CA ASP A 426 -5.06 -1.65 24.41
C ASP A 426 -3.67 -2.23 24.07
N ARG A 427 -3.19 -3.20 24.86
CA ARG A 427 -1.92 -3.88 24.62
C ARG A 427 -1.90 -4.66 23.29
N PHE A 428 -3.04 -5.20 22.87
CA PHE A 428 -3.14 -6.02 21.65
C PHE A 428 -3.70 -5.23 20.46
N HIS A 429 -4.72 -4.41 20.71
CA HIS A 429 -5.50 -3.75 19.67
C HIS A 429 -5.09 -2.30 19.39
N GLY A 430 -4.26 -1.72 20.26
CA GLY A 430 -3.89 -0.31 20.17
C GLY A 430 -5.09 0.64 20.30
N SER A 431 -5.13 1.66 19.44
CA SER A 431 -6.16 2.70 19.42
C SER A 431 -7.37 2.36 18.54
N SER A 432 -7.14 1.61 17.45
CA SER A 432 -8.14 1.27 16.45
C SER A 432 -7.75 -0.01 15.71
N GLU A 433 -8.74 -0.84 15.41
CA GLU A 433 -8.62 -2.01 14.55
C GLU A 433 -9.28 -1.72 13.22
N ARG A 434 -8.63 -2.12 12.13
CA ARG A 434 -9.13 -1.87 10.77
C ARG A 434 -9.64 -3.16 10.16
N TRP A 435 -10.72 -3.07 9.40
CA TRP A 435 -11.40 -4.18 8.76
C TRP A 435 -11.74 -3.82 7.32
N TRP A 436 -11.39 -4.69 6.39
CA TRP A 436 -11.85 -4.61 5.01
C TRP A 436 -13.25 -5.19 4.91
N ILE A 437 -14.19 -4.39 4.43
CA ILE A 437 -15.53 -4.85 4.06
C ILE A 437 -15.53 -5.04 2.55
N LEU A 438 -15.60 -6.29 2.11
CA LEU A 438 -15.57 -6.69 0.71
C LEU A 438 -16.92 -7.31 0.33
N VAL A 439 -17.51 -6.84 -0.76
CA VAL A 439 -18.69 -7.47 -1.36
C VAL A 439 -18.23 -8.22 -2.60
N GLU A 440 -18.27 -9.53 -2.50
CA GLU A 440 -17.67 -10.46 -3.42
C GLU A 440 -18.75 -11.29 -4.12
N ASP A 441 -18.50 -11.56 -5.39
CA ASP A 441 -19.18 -12.59 -6.16
C ASP A 441 -18.21 -13.74 -6.39
N SER A 442 -18.49 -14.87 -5.74
CA SER A 442 -17.67 -16.07 -5.81
C SER A 442 -17.70 -16.74 -7.19
N GLU A 443 -18.76 -16.54 -7.98
CA GLU A 443 -18.86 -17.15 -9.31
C GLU A 443 -18.07 -16.36 -10.34
N ASN A 444 -18.10 -15.03 -10.25
CA ASN A 444 -17.43 -14.13 -11.19
C ASN A 444 -16.03 -13.69 -10.74
N ASP A 445 -15.56 -14.15 -9.58
CA ASP A 445 -14.30 -13.74 -8.93
C ASP A 445 -14.11 -12.22 -8.93
N HIS A 446 -15.18 -11.50 -8.56
CA HIS A 446 -15.19 -10.05 -8.63
C HIS A 446 -15.59 -9.39 -7.31
N ILE A 447 -14.87 -8.32 -6.96
CA ILE A 447 -15.18 -7.47 -5.81
C ILE A 447 -15.97 -6.26 -6.32
N TYR A 448 -17.25 -6.19 -6.00
CA TYR A 448 -18.12 -5.08 -6.40
C TYR A 448 -17.98 -3.85 -5.52
N HIS A 449 -17.68 -4.05 -4.24
CA HIS A 449 -17.51 -2.97 -3.29
C HIS A 449 -16.40 -3.33 -2.30
N SER A 450 -15.52 -2.36 -2.02
CA SER A 450 -14.50 -2.49 -0.99
C SER A 450 -14.39 -1.18 -0.20
N GLU A 451 -14.41 -1.30 1.13
CA GLU A 451 -14.25 -0.17 2.04
C GLU A 451 -13.43 -0.58 3.27
N LEU A 452 -12.60 0.34 3.76
CA LEU A 452 -11.82 0.14 4.98
C LEU A 452 -12.56 0.72 6.19
N PHE A 453 -13.18 -0.15 6.98
CA PHE A 453 -13.86 0.19 8.22
C PHE A 453 -12.88 0.26 9.39
N THR A 454 -12.87 1.37 10.13
CA THR A 454 -12.00 1.54 11.31
C THR A 454 -12.83 1.45 12.60
N LEU A 455 -12.64 0.35 13.34
CA LEU A 455 -13.25 0.12 14.64
C LEU A 455 -12.39 0.75 15.75
N THR A 456 -12.90 1.81 16.38
CA THR A 456 -12.24 2.43 17.53
C THR A 456 -12.65 1.78 18.85
N LYS A 457 -11.83 1.93 19.89
CA LYS A 457 -12.15 1.47 21.25
C LYS A 457 -13.51 1.96 21.78
N ARG A 458 -13.96 3.16 21.37
CA ARG A 458 -15.27 3.69 21.77
C ARG A 458 -16.39 2.94 21.07
N MET A 459 -16.23 2.69 19.77
CA MET A 459 -17.19 1.95 18.95
C MET A 459 -17.29 0.48 19.39
N ALA A 460 -16.18 -0.11 19.84
CA ALA A 460 -16.15 -1.47 20.39
C ALA A 460 -16.98 -1.64 21.68
N LYS A 461 -17.25 -0.54 22.41
CA LYS A 461 -18.08 -0.55 23.63
C LYS A 461 -19.52 -0.11 23.37
N SER A 462 -19.80 0.50 22.22
CA SER A 462 -21.13 0.97 21.86
C SER A 462 -21.92 -0.13 21.15
N GLU A 463 -23.16 0.19 20.81
CA GLU A 463 -24.02 -0.65 19.98
C GLU A 463 -23.43 -0.86 18.56
N ALA A 464 -24.09 -1.72 17.80
CA ALA A 464 -23.66 -2.14 16.49
C ALA A 464 -23.54 -0.97 15.49
N GLN A 465 -22.55 -1.05 14.61
CA GLN A 465 -22.18 0.03 13.70
C GLN A 465 -22.84 -0.18 12.33
N LYS A 466 -23.60 0.81 11.87
CA LYS A 466 -24.28 0.75 10.57
C LYS A 466 -23.40 1.34 9.47
N LEU A 467 -23.19 0.56 8.42
CA LEU A 467 -22.54 0.94 7.17
C LEU A 467 -23.55 0.77 6.02
N THR A 468 -23.69 1.78 5.17
CA THR A 468 -24.63 1.75 4.04
C THR A 468 -23.87 1.98 2.74
N PHE A 469 -23.99 1.06 1.80
CA PHE A 469 -23.41 1.17 0.47
C PHE A 469 -24.34 0.59 -0.59
N THR A 470 -24.03 0.83 -1.85
CA THR A 470 -24.79 0.30 -2.99
C THR A 470 -23.94 -0.66 -3.81
N VAL A 471 -24.52 -1.79 -4.20
CA VAL A 471 -23.87 -2.79 -5.07
C VAL A 471 -24.70 -3.02 -6.33
N PRO A 472 -24.06 -3.22 -7.49
CA PRO A 472 -24.76 -3.56 -8.71
C PRO A 472 -25.30 -4.99 -8.67
N ILE A 473 -26.46 -5.22 -9.30
CA ILE A 473 -26.95 -6.57 -9.69
C ILE A 473 -26.99 -6.63 -11.21
N PHE A 474 -26.64 -7.80 -11.75
CA PHE A 474 -26.77 -8.11 -13.17
C PHE A 474 -27.85 -9.18 -13.40
N GLU A 475 -28.48 -9.17 -14.58
CA GLU A 475 -29.36 -10.24 -15.07
C GLU A 475 -28.56 -11.09 -16.09
N PRO A 476 -28.52 -12.43 -15.97
CA PRO A 476 -29.19 -13.27 -14.98
C PRO A 476 -28.62 -13.08 -13.56
N HIS A 477 -29.50 -13.13 -12.56
CA HIS A 477 -29.10 -12.90 -11.18
C HIS A 477 -28.16 -13.99 -10.68
N PRO A 478 -27.02 -13.63 -10.07
CA PRO A 478 -26.22 -14.60 -9.33
C PRO A 478 -27.07 -15.14 -8.16
N PRO A 479 -26.77 -16.34 -7.65
CA PRO A 479 -27.54 -16.92 -6.55
C PRO A 479 -27.39 -16.12 -5.25
N GLN A 480 -26.18 -15.62 -5.00
CA GLN A 480 -25.83 -14.93 -3.77
C GLN A 480 -24.60 -14.03 -3.94
N TYR A 481 -24.50 -13.01 -3.10
CA TYR A 481 -23.25 -12.29 -2.86
C TYR A 481 -22.74 -12.56 -1.45
N HIS A 482 -21.43 -12.44 -1.27
CA HIS A 482 -20.77 -12.62 0.01
C HIS A 482 -20.22 -11.28 0.49
N ILE A 483 -20.66 -10.84 1.68
CA ILE A 483 -20.01 -9.76 2.41
C ILE A 483 -18.97 -10.39 3.31
N ARG A 484 -17.70 -10.09 3.08
CA ARG A 484 -16.60 -10.52 3.93
C ARG A 484 -16.05 -9.33 4.70
N ALA A 485 -16.00 -9.44 6.03
CA ALA A 485 -15.25 -8.53 6.88
C ALA A 485 -13.95 -9.21 7.28
N VAL A 486 -12.82 -8.72 6.78
CA VAL A 486 -11.50 -9.29 7.07
C VAL A 486 -10.67 -8.26 7.83
N SER A 487 -10.10 -8.64 8.97
CA SER A 487 -9.20 -7.75 9.70
C SER A 487 -8.05 -7.30 8.80
N ASP A 488 -7.61 -6.05 8.89
CA ASP A 488 -6.41 -5.57 8.20
C ASP A 488 -5.14 -5.91 8.96
N SER A 489 -5.14 -6.61 10.10
CA SER A 489 -3.89 -6.86 10.85
C SER A 489 -3.81 -8.24 11.50
N TRP A 490 -4.96 -8.89 11.72
CA TRP A 490 -5.05 -10.20 12.36
C TRP A 490 -5.24 -11.32 11.34
N LEU A 491 -4.44 -12.36 11.44
CA LEU A 491 -4.58 -13.61 10.69
C LEU A 491 -5.80 -14.39 11.19
N GLN A 492 -6.58 -14.92 10.25
CA GLN A 492 -7.81 -15.71 10.50
C GLN A 492 -8.90 -14.96 11.31
N ALA A 493 -8.80 -13.64 11.43
CA ALA A 493 -9.89 -12.79 11.92
C ALA A 493 -10.74 -12.34 10.73
N GLU A 494 -11.74 -13.14 10.40
CA GLU A 494 -12.69 -12.86 9.33
C GLU A 494 -14.12 -13.24 9.71
N ALA A 495 -15.08 -12.57 9.10
CA ALA A 495 -16.49 -12.88 9.22
C ALA A 495 -17.13 -12.84 7.83
N LEU A 496 -18.04 -13.77 7.58
CA LEU A 496 -18.73 -13.91 6.30
C LEU A 496 -20.24 -13.78 6.51
N TYR A 497 -20.89 -13.00 5.67
CA TYR A 497 -22.35 -12.91 5.60
C TYR A 497 -22.81 -13.09 4.16
N THR A 498 -23.74 -14.03 3.95
CA THR A 498 -24.26 -14.34 2.61
C THR A 498 -25.57 -13.62 2.36
N ILE A 499 -25.61 -12.83 1.29
CA ILE A 499 -26.83 -12.23 0.75
C ILE A 499 -27.42 -13.18 -0.28
N SER A 500 -28.58 -13.77 0.00
CA SER A 500 -29.31 -14.58 -0.98
C SER A 500 -30.29 -13.74 -1.80
N PHE A 501 -30.32 -13.97 -3.11
CA PHE A 501 -31.23 -13.27 -4.03
C PHE A 501 -32.50 -14.05 -4.39
N HIS A 502 -32.70 -15.27 -3.87
CA HIS A 502 -33.83 -16.12 -4.23
C HIS A 502 -35.21 -15.50 -3.99
N ASN A 503 -35.34 -14.66 -2.95
CA ASN A 503 -36.61 -14.02 -2.56
C ASN A 503 -36.59 -12.49 -2.77
N LEU A 504 -35.66 -11.97 -3.57
CA LEU A 504 -35.52 -10.53 -3.76
C LEU A 504 -36.56 -10.04 -4.77
N ALA A 505 -37.63 -9.42 -4.29
CA ALA A 505 -38.61 -8.74 -5.13
C ALA A 505 -37.99 -7.46 -5.71
N LEU A 506 -37.56 -7.51 -6.97
CA LEU A 506 -37.03 -6.35 -7.68
C LEU A 506 -38.16 -5.44 -8.17
N PRO A 507 -37.98 -4.11 -8.16
CA PRO A 507 -38.90 -3.18 -8.79
C PRO A 507 -39.12 -3.53 -10.27
N GLU A 508 -40.33 -3.28 -10.77
CA GLU A 508 -40.61 -3.45 -12.19
C GLU A 508 -39.76 -2.47 -13.03
N GLY A 509 -39.24 -2.95 -14.16
CA GLY A 509 -38.30 -2.19 -15.01
C GLY A 509 -38.94 -1.12 -15.88
N HIS A 510 -40.20 -0.77 -15.62
CA HIS A 510 -40.96 0.11 -16.49
C HIS A 510 -40.72 1.57 -16.08
N THR A 511 -39.64 2.15 -16.57
CA THR A 511 -39.52 3.61 -16.64
C THR A 511 -40.05 4.07 -18.00
N SER A 512 -41.36 4.23 -18.13
CA SER A 512 -41.93 4.96 -19.27
C SER A 512 -41.64 6.45 -19.08
N HIS A 513 -40.61 6.96 -19.74
CA HIS A 513 -40.46 8.40 -19.90
C HIS A 513 -41.37 8.84 -21.04
N THR A 514 -42.12 9.93 -20.84
CA THR A 514 -42.85 10.55 -21.93
C THR A 514 -41.84 11.10 -22.93
N GLU A 515 -41.88 10.63 -24.18
CA GLU A 515 -41.00 11.14 -25.22
C GLU A 515 -41.20 12.65 -25.40
N LEU A 516 -40.09 13.37 -25.51
CA LEU A 516 -40.11 14.78 -25.86
C LEU A 516 -40.37 14.88 -27.36
N LEU A 517 -41.58 15.33 -27.71
CA LEU A 517 -42.01 15.51 -29.08
C LEU A 517 -41.26 16.70 -29.69
N ASP A 518 -40.83 16.58 -30.94
CA ASP A 518 -40.21 17.67 -31.70
C ASP A 518 -41.28 18.68 -32.16
N LEU A 519 -41.83 19.39 -31.19
CA LEU A 519 -42.83 20.42 -31.39
C LEU A 519 -42.17 21.73 -31.80
N LYS A 520 -42.85 22.49 -32.66
CA LYS A 520 -42.43 23.87 -32.94
C LYS A 520 -42.42 24.65 -31.63
N PRO A 521 -41.32 25.35 -31.29
CA PRO A 521 -41.23 26.14 -30.08
C PRO A 521 -42.44 27.06 -29.95
N LEU A 522 -43.10 27.02 -28.81
CA LEU A 522 -44.32 27.79 -28.62
C LEU A 522 -43.95 29.25 -28.30
N PRO A 523 -44.43 30.24 -29.08
CA PRO A 523 -44.16 31.64 -28.78
C PRO A 523 -44.90 32.07 -27.51
N VAL A 524 -44.38 33.07 -26.80
CA VAL A 524 -45.02 33.62 -25.60
C VAL A 524 -46.41 34.20 -25.91
N THR A 525 -46.64 34.64 -27.15
CA THR A 525 -47.96 35.08 -27.66
C THR A 525 -49.06 34.01 -27.59
N ALA A 526 -48.70 32.74 -27.36
CA ALA A 526 -49.67 31.68 -27.11
C ALA A 526 -50.44 31.84 -25.78
N LEU A 527 -49.97 32.71 -24.87
CA LEU A 527 -50.67 33.04 -23.62
C LEU A 527 -51.97 33.81 -23.86
N GLY A 528 -52.06 34.58 -24.95
CA GLY A 528 -53.27 35.33 -25.32
C GLY A 528 -53.62 36.50 -24.38
N ASN A 529 -52.66 36.97 -23.57
CA ASN A 529 -52.85 38.06 -22.62
C ASN A 529 -51.57 38.91 -22.53
N ASN A 530 -51.63 40.16 -23.01
CA ASN A 530 -50.49 41.09 -23.06
C ASN A 530 -49.82 41.32 -21.69
N ALA A 531 -50.57 41.24 -20.59
CA ALA A 531 -50.02 41.40 -19.25
C ALA A 531 -49.16 40.21 -18.84
N TYR A 532 -49.55 39.00 -19.24
CA TYR A 532 -48.81 37.77 -18.94
C TYR A 532 -47.61 37.60 -19.88
N GLU A 533 -47.77 37.99 -21.14
CA GLU A 533 -46.69 38.00 -22.12
C GLU A 533 -45.53 38.89 -21.67
N ALA A 534 -45.83 40.03 -21.06
CA ALA A 534 -44.83 40.97 -20.54
C ALA A 534 -44.01 40.42 -19.35
N LEU A 535 -44.45 39.35 -18.69
CA LEU A 535 -43.72 38.72 -17.58
C LEU A 535 -42.49 37.92 -18.05
N TYR A 536 -42.48 37.51 -19.32
CA TYR A 536 -41.45 36.66 -19.88
C TYR A 536 -40.50 37.47 -20.78
N SER A 537 -39.20 37.39 -20.51
CA SER A 537 -38.15 38.10 -21.27
C SER A 537 -37.66 37.34 -22.52
N PHE A 538 -38.15 36.11 -22.72
CA PHE A 538 -37.81 35.26 -23.86
C PHE A 538 -38.95 35.25 -24.89
N SER A 539 -38.64 34.88 -26.13
CA SER A 539 -39.63 34.88 -27.23
C SER A 539 -40.42 33.58 -27.35
N HIS A 540 -39.80 32.44 -27.01
CA HIS A 540 -40.41 31.11 -27.13
C HIS A 540 -40.13 30.28 -25.89
N PHE A 541 -41.13 29.48 -25.49
CA PHE A 541 -40.99 28.45 -24.48
C PHE A 541 -40.06 27.34 -24.93
N ASN A 542 -39.36 26.71 -23.99
CA ASN A 542 -38.50 25.58 -24.29
C ASN A 542 -39.34 24.35 -24.72
N PRO A 543 -38.73 23.27 -25.25
CA PRO A 543 -39.47 22.10 -25.72
C PRO A 543 -40.35 21.43 -24.64
N ILE A 544 -39.88 21.36 -23.39
CA ILE A 544 -40.63 20.74 -22.28
C ILE A 544 -41.85 21.59 -21.92
N GLN A 545 -41.66 22.90 -21.82
CA GLN A 545 -42.73 23.86 -21.57
C GLN A 545 -43.72 23.86 -22.73
N THR A 546 -43.25 23.83 -23.98
CA THR A 546 -44.07 23.76 -25.19
C THR A 546 -44.98 22.52 -25.19
N GLN A 547 -44.43 21.35 -24.86
CA GLN A 547 -45.20 20.11 -24.80
C GLN A 547 -46.17 20.08 -23.61
N ALA A 548 -45.79 20.66 -22.47
CA ALA A 548 -46.64 20.70 -21.28
C ALA A 548 -47.65 21.87 -21.30
N PHE A 549 -47.48 22.87 -22.17
CA PHE A 549 -48.21 24.14 -22.17
C PHE A 549 -49.72 23.93 -22.21
N HIS A 550 -50.21 23.10 -23.14
CA HIS A 550 -51.64 22.89 -23.30
C HIS A 550 -52.27 22.32 -22.03
N VAL A 551 -51.62 21.34 -21.40
CA VAL A 551 -52.15 20.71 -20.17
C VAL A 551 -52.07 21.68 -18.99
N LEU A 552 -50.99 22.46 -18.87
CA LEU A 552 -50.79 23.39 -17.76
C LEU A 552 -51.64 24.67 -17.86
N TYR A 553 -51.89 25.17 -19.08
CA TYR A 553 -52.51 26.49 -19.30
C TYR A 553 -53.96 26.43 -19.78
N HIS A 554 -54.42 25.29 -20.34
CA HIS A 554 -55.78 25.14 -20.87
C HIS A 554 -56.61 24.05 -20.17
N THR A 555 -56.05 23.27 -19.26
CA THR A 555 -56.79 22.21 -18.55
C THR A 555 -56.62 22.32 -17.04
N GLU A 556 -57.63 21.87 -16.29
CA GLU A 556 -57.62 21.82 -14.82
C GLU A 556 -57.06 20.49 -14.26
N ASN A 557 -56.36 19.72 -15.08
CA ASN A 557 -55.85 18.42 -14.68
C ASN A 557 -54.64 18.54 -13.74
N ASN A 558 -54.53 17.63 -12.78
CA ASN A 558 -53.31 17.50 -11.98
C ASN A 558 -52.14 17.04 -12.88
N VAL A 559 -51.02 17.76 -12.85
CA VAL A 559 -49.85 17.49 -13.68
C VAL A 559 -48.66 17.05 -12.83
N LEU A 560 -48.02 15.94 -13.21
CA LEU A 560 -46.70 15.54 -12.70
C LEU A 560 -45.63 15.87 -13.76
N LEU A 561 -44.80 16.88 -13.48
CA LEU A 561 -43.70 17.27 -14.37
C LEU A 561 -42.34 16.87 -13.80
N GLY A 562 -41.82 15.72 -14.24
CA GLY A 562 -40.46 15.27 -13.95
C GLY A 562 -39.49 15.70 -15.06
N ALA A 563 -38.60 16.66 -14.78
CA ALA A 563 -37.57 17.09 -15.72
C ALA A 563 -36.25 17.44 -15.00
N PRO A 564 -35.08 17.39 -15.69
CA PRO A 564 -33.79 17.77 -15.11
C PRO A 564 -33.77 19.19 -14.52
N THR A 565 -32.86 19.42 -13.57
CA THR A 565 -32.62 20.78 -13.04
C THR A 565 -32.09 21.67 -14.17
N GLY A 566 -32.66 22.88 -14.31
CA GLY A 566 -32.38 23.80 -15.42
C GLY A 566 -33.38 23.73 -16.59
N SER A 567 -34.28 22.74 -16.64
CA SER A 567 -35.30 22.61 -17.69
C SER A 567 -36.48 23.59 -17.59
N GLY A 568 -36.41 24.60 -16.73
CA GLY A 568 -37.45 25.63 -16.62
C GLY A 568 -38.78 25.18 -16.00
N LYS A 569 -38.74 24.23 -15.06
CA LYS A 569 -39.93 23.74 -14.32
C LYS A 569 -40.70 24.84 -13.57
N THR A 570 -40.00 25.90 -13.13
CA THR A 570 -40.63 27.05 -12.46
C THR A 570 -41.59 27.77 -13.38
N ILE A 571 -41.22 28.00 -14.64
CA ILE A 571 -42.09 28.62 -15.65
C ILE A 571 -43.29 27.71 -15.93
N SER A 572 -43.12 26.38 -15.93
CA SER A 572 -44.25 25.46 -16.04
C SER A 572 -45.24 25.59 -14.87
N ALA A 573 -44.77 25.84 -13.65
CA ALA A 573 -45.64 26.12 -12.51
C ALA A 573 -46.31 27.50 -12.64
N GLU A 574 -45.59 28.52 -13.13
CA GLU A 574 -46.16 29.83 -13.43
C GLU A 574 -47.29 29.74 -14.46
N LEU A 575 -47.14 28.95 -15.53
CA LEU A 575 -48.20 28.72 -16.51
C LEU A 575 -49.49 28.20 -15.83
N ALA A 576 -49.38 27.26 -14.91
CA ALA A 576 -50.53 26.77 -14.14
C ALA A 576 -51.12 27.85 -13.23
N MET A 577 -50.29 28.72 -12.64
CA MET A 577 -50.77 29.88 -11.86
C MET A 577 -51.48 30.91 -12.73
N LEU A 578 -50.97 31.19 -13.94
CA LEU A 578 -51.59 32.12 -14.88
C LEU A 578 -52.96 31.60 -15.35
N HIS A 579 -53.12 30.28 -15.50
CA HIS A 579 -54.43 29.68 -15.75
C HIS A 579 -55.40 29.94 -14.59
N LEU A 580 -54.97 29.73 -13.35
CA LEU A 580 -55.77 30.05 -12.16
C LEU A 580 -56.13 31.54 -12.06
N PHE A 581 -55.28 32.44 -12.54
CA PHE A 581 -55.57 33.87 -12.54
C PHE A 581 -56.45 34.32 -13.72
N ASN A 582 -56.69 33.45 -14.70
CA ASN A 582 -57.63 33.70 -15.80
C ASN A 582 -59.08 33.29 -15.46
N THR A 583 -59.29 32.47 -14.42
CA THR A 583 -60.61 32.19 -13.83
C THR A 583 -60.98 33.25 -12.81
#